data_AF-A0A9X4SEV4-F1
#
_entry.id   AF-A0A9X4SEV4-F1
#
_cell.length_a   1.000
_cell.length_b   1.000
_cell.length_c   1.000
_cell.angle_alpha   90.00
_cell.angle_beta   90.00
_cell.angle_gamma   90.00
#
_symmetry.space_group_name_H-M   'P 1'
#
loop_
_entity.id
_entity.type
_entity.pdbx_description
1 polymer ?
#
loop_
_entity_poly.entity_id
_entity_poly.type
_entity_poly.pdbx_seq_one_letter_code
_entity_poly.pdbx_strand_id
1 'polypeptide(L)'
;MYGEPALPPTLESLPYAEPQAHKGGTIRFAEPGGFDSLKPWVLKGNAAWGVGVHVAEPLMLRSIDEPFTLYCLLCETVDTDPDRSWV
;
A
#
# COMPACT_ATOMS: atom_id res chain seq x y z
N MET A 1 2.24 7.24 -12.48
CA MET A 1 2.06 6.52 -13.77
C MET A 1 2.12 7.48 -14.96
N TYR A 2 1.39 8.59 -14.93
CA TYR A 2 1.50 9.65 -15.94
C TYR A 2 1.58 10.99 -15.21
N GLY A 3 2.35 11.93 -15.76
CA GLY A 3 2.60 13.22 -15.12
C GLY A 3 3.43 13.08 -13.84
N GLU A 4 3.45 14.16 -13.07
CA GLU A 4 4.16 14.27 -11.79
C GLU A 4 3.25 13.90 -10.60
N PRO A 5 3.81 13.32 -9.52
CA PRO A 5 3.08 13.13 -8.26
C PRO A 5 2.51 14.46 -7.73
N ALA A 6 1.28 14.42 -7.20
CA ALA A 6 0.62 15.63 -6.69
C ALA A 6 1.16 16.10 -5.33
N LEU A 7 1.68 15.19 -4.50
CA LEU A 7 2.14 15.50 -3.15
C LEU A 7 3.64 15.85 -3.14
N PRO A 8 4.05 16.82 -2.30
CA PRO A 8 5.46 17.22 -2.22
C PRO A 8 6.32 16.14 -1.57
N PRO A 9 7.65 16.14 -1.79
CA PRO A 9 8.58 15.20 -1.16
C PRO A 9 8.65 15.35 0.37
N THR A 10 8.16 16.47 0.91
CA THR A 10 8.11 16.77 2.36
C THR A 10 6.76 16.40 2.99
N LEU A 11 5.94 15.57 2.35
CA LEU A 11 4.62 15.21 2.91
C LEU A 11 4.79 14.48 4.25
N GLU A 12 3.99 14.86 5.25
CA GLU A 12 4.00 14.21 6.57
C GLU A 12 2.91 13.13 6.69
N SER A 13 1.80 13.31 5.96
CA SER A 13 0.67 12.38 5.92
C SER A 13 -0.02 12.46 4.57
N LEU A 14 -0.64 11.34 4.16
CA LEU A 14 -1.56 11.32 3.03
C LEU A 14 -2.77 12.22 3.33
N PRO A 15 -3.35 12.89 2.32
CA PRO A 15 -4.40 13.91 2.54
C PRO A 15 -5.71 13.34 3.10
N TYR A 16 -5.92 12.03 2.95
CA TYR A 16 -7.09 11.29 3.45
C TYR A 16 -6.83 10.57 4.78
N ALA A 17 -5.65 10.74 5.38
CA ALA A 17 -5.33 10.19 6.68
C ALA A 17 -5.44 11.28 7.76
N GLU A 18 -6.07 10.96 8.88
CA GLU A 18 -6.14 11.81 10.07
C GLU A 18 -4.86 11.63 10.92
N PRO A 19 -3.92 12.60 10.95
CA PRO A 19 -2.65 12.44 11.64
C PRO A 19 -2.81 12.25 13.17
N GLN A 20 -3.88 12.81 13.75
CA GLN A 20 -4.16 12.75 15.19
C GLN A 20 -5.11 11.61 15.57
N ALA A 21 -5.31 10.62 14.69
CA ALA A 21 -6.19 9.49 14.98
C ALA A 21 -5.78 8.79 16.28
N HIS A 22 -6.73 8.63 17.21
CA HIS A 22 -6.53 7.98 18.49
C HIS A 22 -5.95 6.58 18.30
N LYS A 23 -4.88 6.27 19.02
CA LYS A 23 -4.20 4.98 18.96
C LYS A 23 -4.73 4.02 20.04
N GLY A 24 -4.82 2.74 19.70
CA GLY A 24 -5.25 1.68 20.61
C GLY A 24 -6.64 1.12 20.29
N GLY A 25 -7.08 0.16 21.11
CA GLY A 25 -8.34 -0.57 20.89
C GLY A 25 -8.20 -1.78 19.97
N THR A 26 -9.33 -2.30 19.49
CA THR A 26 -9.37 -3.46 18.58
C THR A 26 -10.44 -3.24 17.54
N ILE A 27 -10.07 -3.41 16.27
CA ILE A 27 -11.02 -3.52 15.16
C ILE A 27 -11.25 -4.99 14.84
N ARG A 28 -12.51 -5.37 14.61
CA ARG A 28 -12.92 -6.73 14.23
C ARG A 28 -13.63 -6.66 12.89
N PHE A 29 -12.99 -7.18 11.85
CA PHE A 29 -13.57 -7.32 10.52
C PHE A 29 -14.22 -8.69 10.35
N ALA A 30 -15.34 -8.73 9.66
CA ALA A 30 -15.96 -9.97 9.19
C ALA A 30 -15.72 -10.11 7.69
N GLU A 31 -15.36 -11.31 7.26
CA GLU A 31 -15.16 -11.64 5.85
C GLU A 31 -16.09 -12.80 5.46
N PRO A 32 -16.83 -12.70 4.34
CA PRO A 32 -17.66 -13.79 3.87
C PRO A 32 -16.80 -14.97 3.37
N GLY A 33 -17.22 -16.19 3.67
CA GLY A 33 -16.51 -17.42 3.26
C GLY A 33 -15.56 -17.96 4.33
N GLY A 34 -14.48 -18.60 3.89
CA GLY A 34 -13.44 -19.16 4.77
C GLY A 34 -12.08 -19.18 4.09
N PHE A 35 -11.02 -19.40 4.87
CA PHE A 35 -9.64 -19.49 4.38
C PHE A 35 -9.03 -20.85 4.77
N ASP A 36 -8.06 -21.30 3.98
CA ASP A 36 -7.26 -22.52 4.26
C ASP A 36 -5.74 -22.29 4.07
N SER A 37 -5.35 -21.06 3.77
CA SER A 37 -3.96 -20.66 3.51
C SER A 37 -3.65 -19.29 4.11
N LEU A 38 -2.37 -19.07 4.45
CA LEU A 38 -1.81 -17.76 4.81
C LEU A 38 -0.81 -17.25 3.75
N LYS A 39 -0.81 -17.85 2.55
CA LYS A 39 0.09 -17.49 1.45
C LYS A 39 -0.72 -16.85 0.31
N PRO A 40 -0.81 -15.50 0.24
CA PRO A 40 -1.65 -14.83 -0.75
C PRO A 40 -1.08 -14.83 -2.19
N TRP A 41 0.18 -15.23 -2.39
CA TRP A 41 0.85 -15.13 -3.70
C TRP A 41 1.06 -16.48 -4.41
N VAL A 42 0.40 -17.56 -3.95
CA VAL A 42 0.45 -18.87 -4.62
C VAL A 42 -0.92 -19.25 -5.15
N LEU A 43 -0.96 -20.05 -6.22
CA LEU A 43 -2.22 -20.46 -6.86
C LEU A 43 -3.09 -21.40 -6.01
N LYS A 44 -2.51 -22.06 -5.01
CA LYS A 44 -3.19 -23.10 -4.22
C LYS A 44 -3.76 -22.53 -2.92
N GLY A 45 -5.05 -22.79 -2.71
CA GLY A 45 -5.77 -22.45 -1.48
C GLY A 45 -6.43 -21.08 -1.52
N ASN A 46 -7.25 -20.81 -0.52
CA ASN A 46 -7.93 -19.55 -0.29
C ASN A 46 -7.20 -18.81 0.83
N ALA A 47 -6.43 -17.78 0.47
CA ALA A 47 -5.64 -17.02 1.44
C ALA A 47 -6.52 -16.10 2.29
N ALA A 48 -6.20 -15.99 3.59
CA ALA A 48 -6.79 -14.96 4.45
C ALA A 48 -6.44 -13.56 3.92
N TRP A 49 -7.44 -12.73 3.64
CA TRP A 49 -7.28 -11.43 2.97
C TRP A 49 -6.32 -10.49 3.72
N GLY A 50 -6.49 -10.38 5.04
CA GLY A 50 -5.70 -9.48 5.87
C GLY A 50 -4.18 -9.71 5.84
N VAL A 51 -3.71 -10.92 5.49
CA VAL A 51 -2.26 -11.20 5.38
C VAL A 51 -1.62 -10.36 4.28
N GLY A 52 -2.27 -10.25 3.12
CA GLY A 52 -1.72 -9.49 2.00
C GLY A 52 -1.73 -7.98 2.22
N VAL A 53 -2.60 -7.48 3.10
CA VAL A 53 -2.84 -6.04 3.31
C VAL A 53 -2.14 -5.50 4.56
N HIS A 54 -1.99 -6.32 5.61
CA HIS A 54 -1.51 -5.86 6.92
C HIS A 54 -0.19 -6.49 7.38
N VAL A 55 0.34 -7.49 6.66
CA VAL A 55 1.58 -8.20 7.06
C VAL A 55 2.71 -7.97 6.06
N ALA A 56 2.39 -7.87 4.78
CA ALA A 56 3.38 -7.66 3.73
C ALA A 56 3.35 -6.21 3.23
N GLU A 57 4.54 -5.66 2.99
CA GLU A 57 4.70 -4.28 2.56
C GLU A 57 5.38 -4.21 1.19
N PRO A 58 4.83 -3.44 0.23
CA PRO A 58 5.52 -3.14 -1.02
C PRO A 58 6.65 -2.13 -0.81
N LEU A 59 7.54 -1.97 -1.80
CA LEU A 59 8.55 -0.90 -1.77
C LEU A 59 7.90 0.49 -1.69
N MET A 60 6.80 0.68 -2.42
CA MET A 60 6.07 1.93 -2.50
C MET A 60 4.58 1.72 -2.24
N LEU A 61 3.95 2.66 -1.55
CA LEU A 61 2.52 2.73 -1.28
C LEU A 61 1.80 3.52 -2.38
N ARG A 62 0.65 3.03 -2.84
CA ARG A 62 -0.21 3.76 -3.78
C ARG A 62 -1.13 4.73 -3.05
N SER A 63 -1.17 5.99 -3.48
CA SER A 63 -2.17 6.96 -3.03
C SER A 63 -3.55 6.64 -3.63
N ILE A 64 -4.61 6.70 -2.81
CA ILE A 64 -6.00 6.51 -3.28
C ILE A 64 -6.67 7.82 -3.74
N ASP A 65 -6.00 8.96 -3.56
CA ASP A 65 -6.47 10.29 -3.97
C ASP A 65 -5.94 10.70 -5.35
N GLU A 66 -5.17 9.82 -5.99
CA GLU A 66 -4.59 10.04 -7.31
C GLU A 66 -4.89 8.85 -8.23
N PRO A 67 -5.00 9.05 -9.57
CA PRO A 67 -5.34 7.97 -10.49
C PRO A 67 -4.40 6.76 -10.36
N PHE A 68 -3.08 7.01 -10.41
CA PHE A 68 -2.06 6.01 -10.15
C PHE A 68 -0.70 6.66 -9.85
N THR A 69 -0.51 7.04 -8.58
CA THR A 69 0.73 7.59 -8.03
C THR A 69 1.18 6.77 -6.83
N LEU A 70 2.50 6.59 -6.69
CA LEU A 70 3.13 5.84 -5.62
C LEU A 70 4.09 6.75 -4.86
N TYR A 71 4.13 6.59 -3.54
CA TYR A 71 5.09 7.23 -2.63
C TYR A 71 5.87 6.15 -1.90
N CYS A 72 7.12 6.44 -1.55
CA CYS A 72 7.98 5.47 -0.88
C CYS A 72 7.39 4.98 0.45
N LEU A 73 7.44 3.66 0.67
CA LEU A 73 7.03 3.01 1.91
C LEU A 73 8.25 2.35 2.58
N LEU A 74 8.76 1.26 1.99
CA LEU A 74 10.01 0.64 2.44
C LEU A 74 11.23 1.29 1.80
N CYS A 75 11.08 1.94 0.64
CA CYS A 75 12.14 2.77 0.06
C CYS A 75 12.21 4.15 0.72
N GLU A 76 13.31 4.86 0.50
CA GLU A 76 13.41 6.30 0.78
C GLU A 76 13.30 7.12 -0.50
N THR A 77 13.87 6.61 -1.60
CA THR A 77 13.85 7.23 -2.93
C THR A 77 13.65 6.17 -4.01
N VAL A 78 13.26 6.62 -5.20
CA VAL A 78 13.22 5.83 -6.43
C VAL A 78 13.78 6.68 -7.56
N ASP A 79 14.55 6.07 -8.45
CA ASP A 79 15.13 6.73 -9.63
C ASP A 79 14.85 5.87 -10.86
N THR A 80 14.61 6.49 -11.99
CA THR A 80 14.26 5.82 -13.26
C THR A 80 14.45 6.81 -14.41
N ASP A 81 14.74 6.32 -15.60
CA ASP A 81 14.81 7.15 -16.79
C ASP A 81 13.42 7.45 -17.38
N PRO A 82 13.28 8.48 -18.25
CA PRO A 82 11.99 8.82 -18.87
C PRO A 82 11.35 7.67 -19.66
N ASP A 83 12.18 6.80 -20.24
CA ASP A 83 11.74 5.63 -21.02
C ASP A 83 11.40 4.41 -20.15
N ARG A 84 11.68 4.47 -18.83
CA ARG A 84 11.50 3.37 -17.86
C ARG A 84 12.24 2.09 -18.24
N SER A 85 13.42 2.25 -18.81
CA SER A 85 14.31 1.13 -19.13
C SER A 85 14.96 0.51 -17.88
N TRP A 86 14.99 1.24 -16.76
CA TRP A 86 15.43 0.74 -15.46
C TRP A 86 14.71 1.42 -14.29
N VAL A 87 14.78 0.80 -13.11
CA VAL A 87 14.35 1.33 -11.82
C VAL A 87 15.19 0.71 -10.70
#